data_AF-A0A1H8TL16-F1
#
_entry.id   AF-A0A1H8TL16-F1
#
_cell.length_a   1.000
_cell.length_b   1.000
_cell.length_c   1.000
_cell.angle_alpha   90.00
_cell.angle_beta   90.00
_cell.angle_gamma   90.00
#
_symmetry.space_group_name_H-M   'P 1'
#
loop_
_entity.id
_entity.type
_entity.pdbx_description
1 polymer ?
#
loop_
_entity_poly.entity_id
_entity_poly.type
_entity_poly.pdbx_seq_one_letter_code
_entity_poly.pdbx_strand_id
1 'polypeptide(L)'
;MFVDYYEILGIDSNATDDQIKKAYRSNAIKFHPDKHFDDPFFTKKFQEIKDAYTILIDADSRSKFNSVYSEYFKTTINETQEQSTTYSYSYRNTEKQERKKTNEQEEERFRHDPFKQFYSPFDREQQETPKYNPTQSFWGEPLPKNLEFFKLPARIGKIIVGFSDLIQDAQPMNSGQKAKKNIKFFFFGLIPGLFIYFIARLEDPLWITIWFAVPSLGALLLSAANNDFAHTNLYIGINGFAQFSFVDKRKNLPIDLEVNFNDMTDFYSHYTEVKRNYVYQHTNYVYVCLNRTTGKILLARDGDFKKTTDIKNQGVMLNFYRTIEKYWTVYLLDRLESDLQKDGYIIFSLYSHEKNAFQKYIKVGIGFITFIKPAGQEFTYKFNDIKKMYSKGGELRIQHKNFEKTLFFFKSGNEDVIPMVNLCNRLFFYKAIEILLGYSI
;
A
#
# COMPACT_ATOMS: atom_id res chain seq x y z
N MET A 1 33.79 -7.88 -18.80
CA MET A 1 32.65 -7.46 -19.63
C MET A 1 32.44 -5.99 -19.36
N PHE A 2 32.55 -5.14 -20.40
CA PHE A 2 32.31 -3.71 -20.27
C PHE A 2 30.81 -3.46 -20.06
N VAL A 3 30.44 -2.53 -19.18
CA VAL A 3 29.04 -2.19 -18.89
C VAL A 3 28.71 -0.90 -19.60
N ASP A 4 27.83 -0.97 -20.59
CA ASP A 4 27.41 0.20 -21.36
C ASP A 4 26.24 0.91 -20.65
N TYR A 5 26.56 2.00 -19.95
CA TYR A 5 25.56 2.81 -19.27
C TYR A 5 24.64 3.60 -20.23
N TYR A 6 25.08 3.89 -21.45
CA TYR A 6 24.25 4.55 -22.45
C TYR A 6 23.21 3.58 -23.01
N GLU A 7 23.61 2.32 -23.27
CA GLU A 7 22.72 1.24 -23.67
C GLU A 7 21.71 0.89 -22.56
N ILE A 8 22.16 0.81 -21.30
CA ILE A 8 21.28 0.55 -20.14
C ILE A 8 20.18 1.61 -20.02
N LEU A 9 20.50 2.89 -20.27
CA LEU A 9 19.51 3.96 -20.29
C LEU A 9 18.76 4.05 -21.63
N GLY A 10 19.22 3.40 -22.69
CA GLY A 10 18.61 3.43 -24.03
C GLY A 10 18.77 4.80 -24.71
N ILE A 11 19.92 5.45 -24.53
CA ILE A 11 20.21 6.79 -25.05
C ILE A 11 21.54 6.81 -25.82
N ASP A 12 21.73 7.83 -26.66
CA ASP A 12 22.99 8.04 -27.37
C ASP A 12 24.10 8.53 -26.43
N SER A 13 25.35 8.18 -26.74
CA SER A 13 26.55 8.69 -26.04
C SER A 13 26.64 10.23 -25.98
N ASN A 14 26.10 10.91 -26.99
CA ASN A 14 26.00 12.37 -27.07
C ASN A 14 24.76 12.96 -26.39
N ALA A 15 23.99 12.15 -25.65
CA ALA A 15 22.77 12.61 -25.00
C ALA A 15 23.03 13.78 -24.05
N THR A 16 22.15 14.77 -24.08
CA THR A 16 22.20 15.88 -23.13
C THR A 16 21.81 15.41 -21.73
N ASP A 17 22.18 16.16 -20.70
CA ASP A 17 21.80 15.84 -19.31
C ASP A 17 20.28 15.69 -19.16
N ASP A 18 19.49 16.47 -19.90
CA ASP A 18 18.03 16.38 -19.87
C ASP A 18 17.52 15.08 -20.50
N GLN A 19 18.16 14.58 -21.56
CA GLN A 19 17.86 13.28 -22.16
C GLN A 19 18.23 12.13 -21.22
N ILE A 20 19.41 12.21 -20.58
CA ILE A 20 19.86 11.24 -19.57
C ILE A 20 18.86 11.16 -18.43
N LYS A 21 18.46 12.30 -17.86
CA LYS A 21 17.48 12.32 -16.78
C LYS A 21 16.12 11.78 -17.25
N LYS A 22 15.66 12.16 -18.45
CA LYS A 22 14.37 11.68 -18.99
C LYS A 22 14.37 10.16 -19.15
N ALA A 23 15.45 9.59 -19.69
CA ALA A 23 15.61 8.16 -19.88
C ALA A 23 15.67 7.40 -18.55
N TYR A 24 16.47 7.89 -17.59
CA TYR A 24 16.49 7.35 -16.23
C TYR A 24 15.10 7.31 -15.63
N ARG A 25 14.33 8.40 -15.70
CA ARG A 25 12.99 8.47 -15.10
C ARG A 25 12.02 7.48 -15.76
N SER A 26 12.03 7.39 -17.09
CA SER A 26 11.19 6.44 -17.83
C SER A 26 11.52 5.00 -17.44
N ASN A 27 12.81 4.66 -17.41
CA ASN A 27 13.27 3.33 -17.03
C ASN A 27 13.04 3.04 -15.54
N ALA A 28 13.22 4.00 -14.65
CA ALA A 28 12.96 3.86 -13.22
C ALA A 28 11.47 3.56 -12.96
N ILE A 29 10.54 4.25 -13.64
CA ILE A 29 9.10 3.94 -13.55
C ILE A 29 8.81 2.54 -14.09
N LYS A 30 9.46 2.15 -15.19
CA LYS A 30 9.22 0.87 -15.86
C LYS A 30 9.73 -0.33 -15.05
N PHE A 31 10.91 -0.20 -14.45
CA PHE A 31 11.63 -1.30 -13.80
C PHE A 31 11.60 -1.27 -12.27
N HIS A 32 10.83 -0.37 -11.65
CA HIS A 32 10.76 -0.25 -10.19
C HIS A 32 10.37 -1.59 -9.52
N PRO A 33 11.13 -2.11 -8.53
CA PRO A 33 10.88 -3.41 -7.92
C PRO A 33 9.49 -3.54 -7.29
N ASP A 34 8.95 -2.50 -6.64
CA ASP A 34 7.58 -2.53 -6.11
C ASP A 34 6.48 -2.75 -7.17
N LYS A 35 6.68 -2.31 -8.43
CA LYS A 35 5.73 -2.61 -9.51
C LYS A 35 5.73 -4.10 -9.89
N HIS A 36 6.76 -4.82 -9.45
CA HIS A 36 7.04 -6.20 -9.79
C HIS A 36 7.25 -7.05 -8.52
N PHE A 37 6.65 -6.64 -7.38
CA PHE A 37 6.71 -7.33 -6.09
C PHE A 37 8.10 -7.76 -5.63
N ASP A 38 9.09 -6.86 -5.75
CA ASP A 38 10.47 -7.11 -5.34
C ASP A 38 11.12 -8.30 -6.07
N ASP A 39 10.66 -8.58 -7.30
CA ASP A 39 11.28 -9.60 -8.14
C ASP A 39 12.79 -9.30 -8.33
N PRO A 40 13.67 -10.30 -8.13
CA PRO A 40 15.12 -10.10 -8.20
C PRO A 40 15.63 -9.56 -9.54
N PHE A 41 14.96 -9.88 -10.65
CA PHE A 41 15.32 -9.39 -11.98
C PHE A 41 15.09 -7.88 -12.10
N PHE A 42 13.92 -7.41 -11.70
CA PHE A 42 13.57 -5.99 -11.73
C PHE A 42 14.38 -5.19 -10.72
N THR A 43 14.63 -5.76 -9.55
CA THR A 43 15.53 -5.19 -8.56
C THR A 43 16.93 -4.98 -9.15
N LYS A 44 17.47 -5.99 -9.83
CA LYS A 44 18.78 -5.90 -10.50
C LYS A 44 18.77 -4.88 -11.64
N LYS A 45 17.75 -4.90 -12.49
CA LYS A 45 17.62 -3.94 -13.60
C LYS A 45 17.48 -2.51 -13.12
N PHE A 46 16.69 -2.28 -12.09
CA PHE A 46 16.54 -0.98 -11.46
C PHE A 46 17.87 -0.47 -10.88
N GLN A 47 18.65 -1.37 -10.25
CA GLN A 47 19.99 -1.04 -9.78
C GLN A 47 20.92 -0.65 -10.94
N GLU A 48 20.92 -1.41 -12.04
CA GLU A 48 21.71 -1.09 -13.25
C GLU A 48 21.34 0.29 -13.82
N ILE A 49 20.04 0.61 -13.89
CA ILE A 49 19.53 1.90 -14.36
C ILE A 49 19.97 3.05 -13.44
N LYS A 50 19.95 2.84 -12.13
CA LYS A 50 20.37 3.81 -11.12
C LYS A 50 21.88 4.06 -11.16
N ASP A 51 22.67 3.01 -11.32
CA ASP A 51 24.12 3.10 -11.46
C ASP A 51 24.50 3.86 -12.74
N ALA A 52 23.85 3.53 -13.86
CA ALA A 52 24.04 4.21 -15.14
C ALA A 52 23.74 5.70 -15.03
N TYR A 53 22.61 6.06 -14.42
CA TYR A 53 22.25 7.46 -14.20
C TYR A 53 23.26 8.19 -13.33
N THR A 54 23.71 7.57 -12.24
CA THR A 54 24.66 8.18 -11.29
C THR A 54 25.99 8.53 -11.96
N ILE A 55 26.49 7.64 -12.82
CA ILE A 55 27.74 7.87 -13.56
C ILE A 55 27.56 8.89 -14.68
N LEU A 56 26.46 8.81 -15.43
CA LEU A 56 26.25 9.64 -16.61
C LEU A 56 25.80 11.07 -16.30
N ILE A 57 25.19 11.32 -15.14
CA ILE A 57 24.70 12.67 -14.79
C ILE A 57 25.77 13.58 -14.18
N ASP A 58 26.80 13.00 -13.58
CA ASP A 58 27.93 13.74 -13.02
C ASP A 58 28.98 13.99 -14.11
N ALA A 59 29.31 15.26 -14.36
CA ALA A 59 30.18 15.63 -15.48
C ALA A 59 31.58 15.00 -15.39
N ASP A 60 32.15 14.92 -14.19
CA ASP A 60 33.48 14.34 -13.96
C ASP A 60 33.47 12.82 -14.14
N SER A 61 32.45 12.15 -13.60
CA SER A 61 32.28 10.70 -13.72
C SER A 61 31.96 10.29 -15.15
N ARG A 62 31.10 11.05 -15.85
CA ARG A 62 30.77 10.85 -17.27
C ARG A 62 31.99 11.02 -18.16
N SER A 63 32.84 12.02 -17.91
CA SER A 63 34.06 12.25 -18.68
C SER A 63 35.05 11.07 -18.56
N LYS A 64 35.25 10.56 -17.34
CA LYS A 64 36.07 9.36 -17.08
C LYS A 64 35.49 8.13 -17.76
N PHE A 65 34.17 7.93 -17.65
CA PHE A 65 33.48 6.84 -18.31
C PHE A 65 33.61 6.93 -19.85
N ASN A 66 33.43 8.12 -20.43
CA ASN A 66 33.56 8.35 -21.87
C ASN A 66 34.95 8.03 -22.41
N SER A 67 35.99 8.30 -21.63
CA SER A 67 37.36 7.95 -22.00
C SER A 67 37.51 6.43 -22.17
N VAL A 68 37.05 5.66 -21.17
CA VAL A 68 37.07 4.18 -21.21
C VAL A 68 36.14 3.62 -22.28
N TYR A 69 34.94 4.19 -22.40
CA TYR A 69 33.95 3.84 -23.42
C TYR A 69 34.55 3.99 -24.82
N SER A 70 35.19 5.12 -25.12
CA SER A 70 35.81 5.36 -26.42
C SER A 70 36.96 4.41 -26.72
N GLU A 71 37.74 4.01 -25.70
CA GLU A 71 38.85 3.06 -25.84
C GLU A 71 38.33 1.66 -26.16
N TYR A 72 37.30 1.20 -25.44
CA TYR A 72 36.66 -0.10 -25.65
C TYR A 72 36.02 -0.26 -27.04
N PHE A 73 35.33 0.78 -27.53
CA PHE A 73 34.71 0.73 -28.85
C PHE A 73 35.69 1.00 -30.00
N LYS A 74 36.83 1.68 -29.76
CA LYS A 74 37.92 1.80 -30.75
C LYS A 74 38.62 0.45 -31.00
N THR A 75 38.87 -0.34 -29.96
CA THR A 75 39.48 -1.67 -30.11
C THR A 75 38.53 -2.66 -30.78
N THR A 76 37.24 -2.65 -30.43
CA THR A 76 36.23 -3.55 -31.00
C THR A 76 35.96 -3.29 -32.50
N ILE A 77 36.01 -2.02 -32.94
CA ILE A 77 35.83 -1.65 -34.36
C ILE A 77 37.08 -1.99 -35.21
N ASN A 78 38.27 -1.94 -34.61
CA ASN A 78 39.51 -2.34 -35.31
C ASN A 78 39.61 -3.87 -35.49
N GLU A 79 39.02 -4.67 -34.59
CA GLU A 79 38.97 -6.14 -34.72
C GLU A 79 37.96 -6.62 -35.78
N THR A 80 36.92 -5.84 -36.10
CA THR A 80 35.87 -6.24 -37.06
C THR A 80 36.19 -5.94 -38.53
N GLN A 81 37.33 -5.31 -38.84
CA GLN A 81 37.76 -5.06 -40.23
C GLN A 81 38.65 -6.14 -40.85
N GLU A 82 39.09 -7.17 -40.11
CA GLU A 82 39.94 -8.26 -40.64
C GLU A 82 39.25 -9.63 -40.83
N GLN A 83 37.95 -9.76 -40.58
CA GLN A 83 37.20 -11.00 -40.82
C GLN A 83 36.03 -10.81 -41.80
N SER A 84 36.31 -10.16 -42.93
CA SER A 84 35.42 -10.14 -44.09
C SER A 84 35.79 -11.27 -45.05
N THR A 85 35.51 -12.52 -44.69
CA THR A 85 35.23 -13.66 -45.62
C THR A 85 35.05 -14.93 -44.79
N THR A 86 33.98 -15.70 -45.06
CA THR A 86 33.78 -17.10 -44.60
C THR A 86 33.03 -17.32 -43.27
N TYR A 87 31.82 -16.78 -43.06
CA TYR A 87 30.85 -17.37 -42.11
C TYR A 87 29.39 -17.22 -42.56
N SER A 88 29.11 -17.48 -43.83
CA SER A 88 27.78 -17.87 -44.27
C SER A 88 27.78 -19.38 -44.53
N TYR A 89 26.83 -20.12 -43.94
CA TYR A 89 26.62 -21.58 -44.01
C TYR A 89 27.35 -22.47 -42.98
N SER A 90 26.90 -22.48 -41.71
CA SER A 90 26.77 -23.75 -40.96
C SER A 90 26.11 -23.61 -39.57
N TYR A 91 24.85 -23.17 -39.48
CA TYR A 91 24.03 -23.46 -38.29
C TYR A 91 22.59 -23.71 -38.71
N ARG A 92 22.28 -24.95 -39.09
CA ARG A 92 20.90 -25.34 -39.40
C ARG A 92 20.46 -26.73 -38.92
N ASN A 93 21.17 -27.44 -38.05
CA ASN A 93 20.79 -28.84 -37.77
C ASN A 93 20.99 -29.40 -36.35
N THR A 94 20.86 -28.60 -35.30
CA THR A 94 20.90 -29.11 -33.90
C THR A 94 19.80 -28.63 -32.97
N GLU A 95 18.73 -27.96 -33.45
CA GLU A 95 17.67 -27.44 -32.56
C GLU A 95 16.37 -28.26 -32.50
N LYS A 96 16.26 -29.41 -33.17
CA LYS A 96 14.94 -30.04 -33.38
C LYS A 96 14.54 -31.19 -32.45
N GLN A 97 15.36 -31.57 -31.46
CA GLN A 97 14.99 -32.69 -30.57
C GLN A 97 15.04 -32.40 -29.06
N GLU A 98 15.65 -31.30 -28.60
CA GLU A 98 15.59 -30.92 -27.18
C GLU A 98 14.47 -29.90 -26.85
N ARG A 99 13.94 -29.18 -27.85
CA ARG A 99 12.88 -28.18 -27.67
C ARG A 99 11.47 -28.73 -27.34
N LYS A 100 11.25 -30.05 -27.33
CA LYS A 100 9.89 -30.63 -27.17
C LYS A 100 9.56 -31.20 -25.79
N LYS A 101 10.52 -31.27 -24.86
CA LYS A 101 10.25 -31.65 -23.46
C LYS A 101 10.44 -30.50 -22.48
N THR A 102 11.24 -29.49 -22.84
CA THR A 102 11.43 -28.28 -22.02
C THR A 102 10.29 -27.27 -22.24
N ASN A 103 9.71 -27.20 -23.44
CA ASN A 103 8.67 -26.21 -23.74
C ASN A 103 7.35 -26.43 -22.99
N GLU A 104 6.91 -27.65 -22.65
CA GLU A 104 5.65 -27.81 -21.90
C GLU A 104 5.79 -27.47 -20.40
N GLN A 105 7.00 -27.61 -19.82
CA GLN A 105 7.28 -27.22 -18.42
C GLN A 105 7.80 -25.78 -18.27
N GLU A 106 8.28 -25.17 -19.36
CA GLU A 106 8.61 -23.75 -19.43
C GLU A 106 7.39 -22.91 -19.86
N GLU A 107 6.46 -23.41 -20.69
CA GLU A 107 5.22 -22.69 -21.05
C GLU A 107 4.25 -22.52 -19.86
N GLU A 108 4.31 -23.37 -18.82
CA GLU A 108 3.59 -23.13 -17.56
C GLU A 108 4.33 -22.21 -16.58
N ARG A 109 5.67 -22.12 -16.66
CA ARG A 109 6.49 -21.18 -15.86
C ARG A 109 6.61 -19.79 -16.49
N PHE A 110 6.37 -19.66 -17.79
CA PHE A 110 6.37 -18.42 -18.56
C PHE A 110 4.95 -17.91 -18.91
N ARG A 111 4.05 -17.92 -17.92
CA ARG A 111 2.87 -17.00 -17.92
C ARG A 111 3.04 -15.81 -16.97
N HIS A 112 4.28 -15.40 -16.71
CA HIS A 112 4.55 -14.04 -16.27
C HIS A 112 5.45 -13.37 -17.31
N ASP A 113 4.83 -12.55 -18.13
CA ASP A 113 5.48 -11.71 -19.13
C ASP A 113 6.06 -10.49 -18.39
N PRO A 114 7.40 -10.32 -18.32
CA PRO A 114 8.05 -9.21 -17.62
C PRO A 114 7.83 -7.84 -18.27
N PHE A 115 7.12 -7.76 -19.40
CA PHE A 115 6.65 -6.50 -19.98
C PHE A 115 5.16 -6.24 -19.76
N LYS A 116 4.45 -7.14 -19.06
CA LYS A 116 3.09 -6.88 -18.64
C LYS A 116 3.13 -5.86 -17.49
N GLN A 117 2.53 -4.69 -17.71
CA GLN A 117 2.04 -3.90 -16.58
C GLN A 117 1.28 -4.83 -15.65
N PHE A 118 1.48 -4.71 -14.33
CA PHE A 118 0.90 -5.61 -13.35
C PHE A 118 -0.60 -5.86 -13.61
N TYR A 119 -1.26 -4.79 -14.07
CA TYR A 119 -2.51 -4.79 -14.80
C TYR A 119 -2.30 -3.96 -16.06
N SER A 120 -2.67 -4.49 -17.22
CA SER A 120 -2.65 -3.71 -18.46
C SER A 120 -3.49 -2.43 -18.30
N PRO A 121 -3.30 -1.38 -19.12
CA PRO A 121 -4.17 -0.21 -19.06
C PRO A 121 -5.64 -0.64 -19.26
N PHE A 122 -5.84 -1.69 -20.07
CA PHE A 122 -7.11 -2.35 -20.30
C PHE A 122 -7.72 -2.98 -19.03
N ASP A 123 -6.93 -3.63 -18.18
CA ASP A 123 -7.41 -4.13 -16.88
C ASP A 123 -7.84 -2.95 -15.98
N ARG A 124 -7.11 -1.82 -16.01
CA ARG A 124 -7.49 -0.59 -15.28
C ARG A 124 -8.77 0.04 -15.80
N GLU A 125 -9.09 -0.11 -17.08
CA GLU A 125 -10.35 0.36 -17.67
C GLU A 125 -11.56 -0.46 -17.17
N GLN A 126 -11.36 -1.74 -16.83
CA GLN A 126 -12.43 -2.60 -16.31
C GLN A 126 -12.77 -2.25 -14.86
N GLN A 127 -13.77 -1.37 -14.70
CA GLN A 127 -14.28 -1.00 -13.37
C GLN A 127 -15.19 -2.06 -12.77
N GLU A 128 -15.91 -2.81 -13.60
CA GLU A 128 -16.86 -3.81 -13.14
C GLU A 128 -16.15 -4.99 -12.47
N THR A 129 -16.64 -5.37 -11.31
CA THR A 129 -16.16 -6.55 -10.60
C THR A 129 -16.72 -7.80 -11.25
N PRO A 130 -15.86 -8.74 -11.69
CA PRO A 130 -16.32 -10.05 -12.13
C PRO A 130 -17.06 -10.82 -11.03
N LYS A 131 -18.03 -11.65 -11.41
CA LYS A 131 -18.84 -12.45 -10.48
C LYS A 131 -18.15 -13.75 -10.04
N TYR A 132 -16.94 -13.66 -9.50
CA TYR A 132 -16.23 -14.79 -8.90
C TYR A 132 -15.68 -14.42 -7.51
N ASN A 133 -15.52 -15.43 -6.65
CA ASN A 133 -14.98 -15.24 -5.30
C ASN A 133 -13.45 -15.09 -5.32
N PRO A 134 -12.87 -14.34 -4.37
CA PRO A 134 -11.42 -14.29 -4.20
C PRO A 134 -10.85 -15.67 -3.92
N THR A 135 -9.62 -15.91 -4.40
CA THR A 135 -8.89 -17.14 -4.18
C THR A 135 -7.78 -16.99 -3.14
N GLN A 136 -7.36 -15.77 -2.85
CA GLN A 136 -6.26 -15.44 -1.96
C GLN A 136 -6.69 -14.53 -0.81
N SER A 137 -6.05 -14.72 0.34
CA SER A 137 -6.23 -13.92 1.55
C SER A 137 -5.30 -12.70 1.58
N PHE A 138 -5.51 -11.79 2.53
CA PHE A 138 -4.60 -10.64 2.74
C PHE A 138 -3.18 -11.02 3.16
N TRP A 139 -2.95 -12.27 3.55
CA TRP A 139 -1.64 -12.81 3.91
C TRP A 139 -0.96 -13.54 2.75
N GLY A 140 -1.58 -13.61 1.57
CA GLY A 140 -1.05 -14.30 0.39
C GLY A 140 -1.40 -15.79 0.31
N GLU A 141 -1.90 -16.35 1.41
CA GLU A 141 -2.33 -17.75 1.48
C GLU A 141 -3.64 -17.98 0.70
N PRO A 142 -3.86 -19.17 0.11
CA PRO A 142 -5.13 -19.52 -0.52
C PRO A 142 -6.27 -19.56 0.49
N LEU A 143 -7.46 -19.13 0.07
CA LEU A 143 -8.64 -19.14 0.92
C LEU A 143 -9.24 -20.55 1.09
N PRO A 144 -9.67 -20.91 2.32
CA PRO A 144 -10.40 -22.16 2.54
C PRO A 144 -11.67 -22.24 1.68
N LYS A 145 -11.92 -23.42 1.07
CA LYS A 145 -13.04 -23.63 0.14
C LYS A 145 -14.42 -23.52 0.80
N ASN A 146 -14.49 -23.69 2.12
CA ASN A 146 -15.71 -23.63 2.91
C ASN A 146 -16.08 -22.20 3.36
N LEU A 147 -15.34 -21.17 2.95
CA LEU A 147 -15.72 -19.79 3.23
C LEU A 147 -16.85 -19.34 2.29
N GLU A 148 -17.76 -18.54 2.82
CA GLU A 148 -18.91 -18.00 2.09
C GLU A 148 -18.80 -16.48 1.94
N PHE A 149 -18.62 -16.04 0.71
CA PHE A 149 -18.66 -14.63 0.33
C PHE A 149 -20.11 -14.19 0.04
N PHE A 150 -20.85 -13.86 1.10
CA PHE A 150 -22.29 -13.51 1.02
C PHE A 150 -22.66 -12.31 0.13
N LYS A 151 -21.72 -11.44 -0.22
CA LYS A 151 -21.93 -10.28 -1.11
C LYS A 151 -20.64 -9.94 -1.83
N LEU A 152 -20.68 -9.89 -3.15
CA LEU A 152 -19.57 -9.44 -4.00
C LEU A 152 -19.68 -7.93 -4.27
N PRO A 153 -18.55 -7.23 -4.40
CA PRO A 153 -18.53 -5.82 -4.81
C PRO A 153 -18.88 -5.68 -6.30
N ALA A 154 -19.27 -4.48 -6.72
CA ALA A 154 -19.68 -4.20 -8.10
C ALA A 154 -18.65 -3.42 -8.93
N ARG A 155 -17.86 -2.52 -8.31
CA ARG A 155 -17.03 -1.52 -9.01
C ARG A 155 -15.59 -1.43 -8.50
N ILE A 156 -14.96 -2.55 -8.16
CA ILE A 156 -13.55 -2.56 -7.73
C ILE A 156 -12.63 -3.23 -8.76
N GLY A 157 -13.17 -3.54 -9.95
CA GLY A 157 -12.51 -4.35 -10.96
C GLY A 157 -12.26 -5.78 -10.50
N LYS A 158 -11.32 -6.46 -11.18
CA LYS A 158 -10.82 -7.79 -10.81
C LYS A 158 -10.43 -7.84 -9.32
N ILE A 159 -11.02 -8.78 -8.58
CA ILE A 159 -10.68 -9.05 -7.19
C ILE A 159 -9.28 -9.67 -7.13
N ILE A 160 -8.43 -9.13 -6.25
CA ILE A 160 -7.06 -9.60 -6.02
C ILE A 160 -7.04 -10.48 -4.77
N VAL A 161 -7.54 -9.95 -3.66
CA VAL A 161 -7.56 -10.61 -2.35
C VAL A 161 -8.88 -10.35 -1.65
N GLY A 162 -9.27 -11.27 -0.77
CA GLY A 162 -10.43 -11.06 0.08
C GLY A 162 -10.38 -11.86 1.37
N PHE A 163 -11.36 -11.59 2.22
CA PHE A 163 -11.54 -12.24 3.51
C PHE A 163 -13.02 -12.39 3.79
N SER A 164 -13.40 -13.53 4.38
CA SER A 164 -14.70 -13.75 4.97
C SER A 164 -14.54 -14.52 6.27
N ASP A 165 -15.29 -14.14 7.29
CA ASP A 165 -15.41 -14.89 8.55
C ASP A 165 -16.61 -15.85 8.56
N LEU A 166 -17.41 -15.86 7.48
CA LEU A 166 -18.58 -16.71 7.32
C LEU A 166 -18.18 -18.05 6.71
N ILE A 167 -18.55 -19.14 7.38
CA ILE A 167 -18.41 -20.51 6.87
C ILE A 167 -19.72 -20.90 6.20
N GLN A 168 -19.63 -21.68 5.11
CA GLN A 168 -20.76 -22.28 4.43
C GLN A 168 -21.69 -22.98 5.42
N ASP A 169 -22.99 -22.88 5.18
CA ASP A 169 -24.08 -23.45 5.98
C ASP A 169 -24.23 -22.87 7.40
N ALA A 170 -23.43 -21.87 7.80
CA ALA A 170 -23.65 -21.16 9.05
C ALA A 170 -24.96 -20.35 8.98
N GLN A 171 -25.81 -20.51 9.99
CA GLN A 171 -27.13 -19.87 10.08
C GLN A 171 -27.30 -19.14 11.42
N PRO A 172 -28.06 -18.02 11.44
CA PRO A 172 -28.39 -17.35 12.68
C PRO A 172 -29.25 -18.24 13.58
N MET A 173 -29.19 -18.00 14.89
CA MET A 173 -30.07 -18.69 15.83
C MET A 173 -31.53 -18.46 15.48
N ASN A 174 -32.33 -19.53 15.44
CA ASN A 174 -33.76 -19.43 15.24
C ASN A 174 -34.48 -18.88 16.50
N SER A 175 -35.75 -18.49 16.36
CA SER A 175 -36.52 -17.88 17.47
C SER A 175 -36.58 -18.77 18.72
N GLY A 176 -36.65 -20.09 18.55
CA GLY A 176 -36.64 -21.05 19.66
C GLY A 176 -35.30 -21.12 20.38
N GLN A 177 -34.19 -21.08 19.64
CA GLN A 177 -32.84 -21.04 20.19
C GLN A 177 -32.57 -19.71 20.91
N LYS A 178 -33.01 -18.58 20.33
CA LYS A 178 -32.94 -17.25 20.99
C LYS A 178 -33.74 -17.25 22.30
N ALA A 179 -34.94 -17.83 22.32
CA ALA A 179 -35.74 -17.97 23.54
C ALA A 179 -35.02 -18.81 24.61
N LYS A 180 -34.45 -19.97 24.24
CA LYS A 180 -33.66 -20.79 25.16
C LYS A 180 -32.43 -20.05 25.71
N LYS A 181 -31.75 -19.25 24.89
CA LYS A 181 -30.63 -18.40 25.33
C LYS A 181 -31.11 -17.38 26.37
N ASN A 182 -32.18 -16.63 26.07
CA ASN A 182 -32.71 -15.61 26.96
C ASN A 182 -33.17 -16.20 28.31
N ILE A 183 -33.80 -17.37 28.29
CA ILE A 183 -34.19 -18.08 29.52
C ILE A 183 -32.97 -18.41 30.38
N LYS A 184 -31.88 -18.93 29.78
CA LYS A 184 -30.65 -19.22 30.53
C LYS A 184 -30.08 -17.95 31.18
N PHE A 185 -29.99 -16.85 30.43
CA PHE A 185 -29.47 -15.58 30.95
C PHE A 185 -30.36 -14.99 32.05
N PHE A 186 -31.68 -15.11 31.93
CA PHE A 186 -32.61 -14.73 32.99
C PHE A 186 -32.32 -15.48 34.28
N PHE A 187 -32.17 -16.81 34.23
CA PHE A 187 -31.83 -17.61 35.42
C PHE A 187 -30.46 -17.26 36.00
N PHE A 188 -29.45 -16.99 35.17
CA PHE A 188 -28.15 -16.49 35.66
C PHE A 188 -28.29 -15.17 36.42
N GLY A 189 -29.15 -14.26 35.95
CA GLY A 189 -29.44 -13.00 36.61
C GLY A 189 -30.19 -13.13 37.95
N LEU A 190 -30.83 -14.27 38.24
CA LEU A 190 -31.47 -14.52 39.54
C LEU A 190 -30.47 -14.95 40.63
N ILE A 191 -29.30 -15.48 40.26
CA ILE A 191 -28.31 -16.02 41.21
C ILE A 191 -27.82 -14.96 42.22
N PRO A 192 -27.46 -13.72 41.82
CA PRO A 192 -27.09 -12.68 42.78
C PRO A 192 -28.20 -12.34 43.76
N GLY A 193 -29.45 -12.28 43.30
CA GLY A 193 -30.62 -12.02 44.13
C GLY A 193 -30.84 -13.11 45.18
N LEU A 194 -30.73 -14.38 44.78
CA LEU A 194 -30.80 -15.53 45.70
C LEU A 194 -29.69 -15.48 46.75
N PHE A 195 -28.46 -15.21 46.32
CA PHE A 195 -27.30 -15.14 47.21
C PHE A 195 -27.46 -14.04 48.27
N ILE A 196 -27.87 -12.84 47.86
CA ILE A 196 -28.07 -11.71 48.76
C ILE A 196 -29.26 -11.94 49.68
N TYR A 197 -30.37 -12.51 49.18
CA TYR A 197 -31.54 -12.84 49.99
C TYR A 197 -31.19 -13.75 51.17
N PHE A 198 -30.45 -14.84 50.93
CA PHE A 198 -30.10 -15.80 51.99
C PHE A 198 -29.00 -15.30 52.94
N ILE A 199 -28.03 -14.51 52.46
CA ILE A 199 -26.90 -14.06 53.27
C ILE A 199 -27.24 -12.80 54.06
N ALA A 200 -27.86 -11.81 53.40
CA ALA A 200 -28.21 -10.54 54.03
C ALA A 200 -29.54 -10.58 54.78
N ARG A 201 -30.28 -11.71 54.71
CA ARG A 201 -31.60 -11.91 55.33
C ARG A 201 -32.53 -10.72 55.07
N LEU A 202 -32.66 -10.36 53.80
CA LEU A 202 -33.51 -9.23 53.39
C LEU A 202 -34.98 -9.54 53.74
N GLU A 203 -35.61 -8.67 54.51
CA GLU A 203 -37.03 -8.76 54.89
C GLU A 203 -37.90 -7.77 54.13
N ASP A 204 -37.32 -6.65 53.66
CA ASP A 204 -38.04 -5.61 52.91
C ASP A 204 -38.39 -6.09 51.49
N PRO A 205 -39.69 -6.19 51.13
CA PRO A 205 -40.14 -6.64 49.82
C PRO A 205 -39.60 -5.81 48.64
N LEU A 206 -39.36 -4.50 48.83
CA LEU A 206 -38.83 -3.64 47.78
C LEU A 206 -37.37 -3.99 47.46
N TRP A 207 -36.54 -4.18 48.47
CA TRP A 207 -35.13 -4.53 48.29
C TRP A 207 -34.96 -5.94 47.71
N ILE A 208 -35.78 -6.89 48.12
CA ILE A 208 -35.83 -8.23 47.51
C ILE A 208 -36.14 -8.09 46.02
N THR A 209 -37.17 -7.31 45.67
CA THR A 209 -37.56 -7.13 44.26
C THR A 209 -36.43 -6.51 43.43
N ILE A 210 -35.76 -5.48 43.94
CA ILE A 210 -34.65 -4.80 43.26
C ILE A 210 -33.49 -5.76 42.98
N TRP A 211 -33.06 -6.53 43.99
CA TRP A 211 -31.90 -7.42 43.86
C TRP A 211 -32.13 -8.63 42.95
N PHE A 212 -33.38 -8.99 42.66
CA PHE A 212 -33.71 -9.98 41.64
C PHE A 212 -33.97 -9.34 40.26
N ALA A 213 -34.71 -8.24 40.21
CA ALA A 213 -35.14 -7.63 38.96
C ALA A 213 -34.00 -6.93 38.22
N VAL A 214 -33.16 -6.15 38.91
CA VAL A 214 -32.09 -5.38 38.27
C VAL A 214 -31.02 -6.27 37.63
N PRO A 215 -30.49 -7.31 38.31
CA PRO A 215 -29.50 -8.19 37.69
C PRO A 215 -30.10 -9.09 36.60
N SER A 216 -31.36 -9.51 36.74
CA SER A 216 -32.07 -10.29 35.70
C SER A 216 -32.32 -9.46 34.44
N LEU A 217 -32.74 -8.20 34.60
CA LEU A 217 -32.89 -7.28 33.48
C LEU A 217 -31.54 -6.98 32.83
N GLY A 218 -30.49 -6.76 33.63
CA GLY A 218 -29.12 -6.60 33.15
C GLY A 218 -28.63 -7.82 32.35
N ALA A 219 -28.86 -9.04 32.84
CA ALA A 219 -28.49 -10.27 32.15
C ALA A 219 -29.27 -10.46 30.84
N LEU A 220 -30.56 -10.10 30.80
CA LEU A 220 -31.35 -10.11 29.57
C LEU A 220 -30.86 -9.07 28.55
N LEU A 221 -30.52 -7.86 28.99
CA LEU A 221 -29.91 -6.84 28.15
C LEU A 221 -28.57 -7.29 27.59
N LEU A 222 -27.73 -7.96 28.40
CA LEU A 222 -26.48 -8.57 27.94
C LEU A 222 -26.71 -9.69 26.92
N SER A 223 -27.72 -10.54 27.14
CA SER A 223 -28.09 -11.61 26.20
C SER A 223 -28.53 -11.06 24.83
N ALA A 224 -29.24 -9.94 24.84
CA ALA A 224 -29.68 -9.23 23.64
C ALA A 224 -28.52 -8.50 22.93
N ALA A 225 -27.54 -7.98 23.70
CA ALA A 225 -26.37 -7.30 23.16
C ALA A 225 -25.34 -8.27 22.52
N ASN A 226 -25.23 -9.51 23.03
CA ASN A 226 -24.45 -10.57 22.40
C ASN A 226 -25.19 -11.12 21.17
N ASN A 227 -25.04 -10.44 20.04
CA ASN A 227 -25.61 -10.86 18.77
C ASN A 227 -24.63 -11.79 18.04
N ASP A 228 -24.77 -13.09 18.30
CA ASP A 228 -23.78 -14.14 17.97
C ASP A 228 -23.63 -14.45 16.47
N PHE A 229 -24.35 -13.74 15.58
CA PHE A 229 -24.31 -13.97 14.13
C PHE A 229 -24.05 -12.67 13.37
N ALA A 230 -22.81 -12.19 13.49
CA ALA A 230 -22.29 -11.06 12.76
C ALA A 230 -21.12 -11.52 11.88
N HIS A 231 -21.12 -11.09 10.62
CA HIS A 231 -20.16 -11.55 9.63
C HIS A 231 -19.72 -10.43 8.71
N THR A 232 -18.47 -10.52 8.24
CA THR A 232 -17.82 -9.51 7.41
C THR A 232 -17.12 -10.12 6.21
N ASN A 233 -17.38 -9.53 5.03
CA ASN A 233 -16.57 -9.72 3.83
C ASN A 233 -15.74 -8.47 3.57
N LEU A 234 -14.46 -8.67 3.26
CA LEU A 234 -13.53 -7.63 2.86
C LEU A 234 -12.93 -7.99 1.51
N TYR A 235 -12.79 -7.01 0.63
CA TYR A 235 -12.26 -7.20 -0.72
C TYR A 235 -11.30 -6.09 -1.09
N ILE A 236 -10.24 -6.46 -1.80
CA ILE A 236 -9.38 -5.51 -2.51
C ILE A 236 -9.28 -5.98 -3.95
N GLY A 237 -9.67 -5.09 -4.84
CA GLY A 237 -9.61 -5.27 -6.28
C GLY A 237 -8.55 -4.37 -6.88
N ILE A 238 -8.36 -4.51 -8.18
CA ILE A 238 -7.43 -3.68 -8.95
C ILE A 238 -7.75 -2.20 -8.82
N ASN A 239 -9.03 -1.83 -8.84
CA ASN A 239 -9.48 -0.45 -8.95
C ASN A 239 -10.21 0.01 -7.69
N GLY A 240 -10.11 -0.71 -6.56
CA GLY A 240 -10.81 -0.31 -5.35
C GLY A 240 -10.81 -1.35 -4.25
N PHE A 241 -11.62 -1.10 -3.23
CA PHE A 241 -11.84 -2.02 -2.13
C PHE A 241 -13.30 -1.94 -1.65
N ALA A 242 -13.73 -2.98 -0.92
CA ALA A 242 -15.07 -3.04 -0.39
C ALA A 242 -15.11 -3.73 0.98
N GLN A 243 -16.07 -3.31 1.79
CA GLN A 243 -16.41 -3.90 3.08
C GLN A 243 -17.92 -4.07 3.16
N PHE A 244 -18.35 -5.30 3.40
CA PHE A 244 -19.74 -5.62 3.71
C PHE A 244 -19.80 -6.33 5.05
N SER A 245 -20.68 -5.89 5.94
CA SER A 245 -20.92 -6.55 7.22
C SER A 245 -22.41 -6.63 7.49
N PHE A 246 -22.88 -7.78 7.97
CA PHE A 246 -24.27 -7.97 8.42
C PHE A 246 -24.33 -8.43 9.87
N VAL A 247 -25.48 -8.17 10.50
CA VAL A 247 -25.84 -8.69 11.83
C VAL A 247 -27.22 -9.35 11.71
N ASP A 248 -27.33 -10.59 12.20
CA ASP A 248 -28.49 -11.48 12.11
C ASP A 248 -28.90 -11.88 10.68
N LYS A 249 -29.23 -10.91 9.82
CA LYS A 249 -29.78 -11.14 8.48
C LYS A 249 -28.86 -10.56 7.42
N ARG A 250 -28.53 -11.37 6.40
CA ARG A 250 -27.66 -10.99 5.27
C ARG A 250 -28.11 -9.75 4.49
N LYS A 251 -29.43 -9.48 4.44
CA LYS A 251 -29.98 -8.28 3.78
C LYS A 251 -29.81 -7.00 4.62
N ASN A 252 -29.59 -7.11 5.92
CA ASN A 252 -29.37 -5.98 6.81
C ASN A 252 -27.88 -5.71 6.94
N LEU A 253 -27.36 -4.81 6.11
CA LEU A 253 -25.94 -4.50 6.02
C LEU A 253 -25.63 -3.18 6.76
N PRO A 254 -25.32 -3.20 8.07
CA PRO A 254 -24.83 -2.02 8.80
C PRO A 254 -23.56 -1.43 8.20
N ILE A 255 -22.74 -2.24 7.51
CA ILE A 255 -21.63 -1.73 6.71
C ILE A 255 -21.83 -2.20 5.28
N ASP A 256 -22.06 -1.24 4.39
CA ASP A 256 -22.17 -1.45 2.95
C ASP A 256 -21.30 -0.40 2.24
N LEU A 257 -20.00 -0.69 2.17
CA LEU A 257 -19.00 0.25 1.69
C LEU A 257 -18.29 -0.34 0.48
N GLU A 258 -18.27 0.44 -0.59
CA GLU A 258 -17.51 0.14 -1.79
C GLU A 258 -16.85 1.42 -2.29
N VAL A 259 -15.53 1.36 -2.48
CA VAL A 259 -14.70 2.51 -2.81
C VAL A 259 -13.90 2.20 -4.06
N ASN A 260 -14.10 3.00 -5.09
CA ASN A 260 -13.28 2.95 -6.30
C ASN A 260 -12.10 3.91 -6.15
N PHE A 261 -10.92 3.49 -6.57
CA PHE A 261 -9.69 4.28 -6.54
C PHE A 261 -9.76 5.52 -7.43
N ASN A 262 -10.57 5.51 -8.50
CA ASN A 262 -10.84 6.71 -9.30
C ASN A 262 -11.52 7.82 -8.47
N ASP A 263 -12.29 7.44 -7.44
CA ASP A 263 -12.99 8.38 -6.56
C ASP A 263 -12.09 8.89 -5.43
N MET A 264 -10.84 8.41 -5.30
CA MET A 264 -9.92 8.78 -4.23
C MET A 264 -8.86 9.80 -4.70
N THR A 265 -8.39 10.64 -3.78
CA THR A 265 -7.20 11.50 -3.97
C THR A 265 -6.12 11.25 -2.94
N ASP A 266 -6.52 11.17 -1.67
CA ASP A 266 -5.60 11.07 -0.56
C ASP A 266 -6.01 9.90 0.34
N PHE A 267 -5.01 9.13 0.75
CA PHE A 267 -5.12 8.07 1.72
C PHE A 267 -4.16 8.35 2.87
N TYR A 268 -4.70 8.52 4.06
CA TYR A 268 -3.95 8.70 5.30
C TYR A 268 -4.01 7.42 6.12
N SER A 269 -2.84 6.94 6.57
CA SER A 269 -2.72 5.82 7.49
C SER A 269 -1.71 6.11 8.60
N HIS A 270 -2.08 5.77 9.84
CA HIS A 270 -1.17 5.85 10.97
C HIS A 270 -1.40 4.69 11.92
N TYR A 271 -0.31 4.20 12.51
CA TYR A 271 -0.35 3.12 13.49
C TYR A 271 0.68 3.36 14.59
N THR A 272 0.27 3.11 15.83
CA THR A 272 1.08 3.36 17.02
C THR A 272 1.07 2.13 17.90
N GLU A 273 2.25 1.54 18.12
CA GLU A 273 2.41 0.48 19.11
C GLU A 273 2.49 1.08 20.52
N VAL A 274 1.53 0.70 21.37
CA VAL A 274 1.51 1.09 22.77
C VAL A 274 2.25 0.02 23.58
N LYS A 275 3.30 0.44 24.30
CA LYS A 275 4.12 -0.42 25.16
C LYS A 275 4.08 0.09 26.59
N ARG A 276 3.95 -0.83 27.55
CA ARG A 276 4.05 -0.55 29.00
C ARG A 276 5.20 -1.38 29.55
N ASN A 277 6.17 -0.75 30.21
CA ASN A 277 7.40 -1.41 30.68
C ASN A 277 8.10 -2.23 29.57
N TYR A 278 8.22 -1.66 28.36
CA TYR A 278 8.74 -2.32 27.15
C TYR A 278 7.94 -3.53 26.63
N VAL A 279 6.83 -3.89 27.29
CA VAL A 279 5.94 -4.96 26.85
C VAL A 279 4.82 -4.39 25.99
N TYR A 280 4.66 -4.95 24.79
CA TYR A 280 3.56 -4.62 23.88
C TYR A 280 2.20 -4.82 24.53
N GLN A 281 1.33 -3.83 24.41
CA GLN A 281 -0.04 -3.87 24.92
C GLN A 281 -1.03 -4.02 23.76
N HIS A 282 -1.00 -3.07 22.84
CA HIS A 282 -1.87 -3.01 21.67
C HIS A 282 -1.28 -2.08 20.61
N THR A 283 -1.86 -2.09 19.42
CA THR A 283 -1.57 -1.18 18.32
C THR A 283 -2.82 -0.37 18.03
N ASN A 284 -2.73 0.95 18.16
CA ASN A 284 -3.77 1.85 17.66
C ASN A 284 -3.55 2.09 16.17
N TYR A 285 -4.63 2.25 15.42
CA TYR A 285 -4.57 2.58 14.00
C TYR A 285 -5.65 3.58 13.62
N VAL A 286 -5.34 4.41 12.63
CA VAL A 286 -6.26 5.38 12.04
C VAL A 286 -6.08 5.38 10.53
N TYR A 287 -7.20 5.38 9.81
CA TYR A 287 -7.26 5.40 8.36
C TYR A 287 -8.29 6.42 7.89
N VAL A 288 -7.90 7.26 6.93
CA VAL A 288 -8.79 8.27 6.35
C VAL A 288 -8.60 8.32 4.83
N CYS A 289 -9.70 8.22 4.09
CA CYS A 289 -9.73 8.32 2.63
C CYS A 289 -10.47 9.59 2.22
N LEU A 290 -9.92 10.36 1.30
CA LEU A 290 -10.55 11.57 0.75
C LEU A 290 -11.15 11.31 -0.62
N ASN A 291 -12.36 11.82 -0.85
CA ASN A 291 -13.03 11.75 -2.13
C ASN A 291 -12.56 12.85 -3.10
N ARG A 292 -12.28 12.47 -4.33
CA ARG A 292 -11.77 13.31 -5.42
C ARG A 292 -12.72 14.42 -5.84
N THR A 293 -14.00 14.10 -6.00
CA THR A 293 -15.00 15.01 -6.55
C THR A 293 -15.52 16.00 -5.52
N THR A 294 -15.69 15.52 -4.29
CA THR A 294 -16.33 16.32 -3.22
C THR A 294 -15.33 16.96 -2.27
N GLY A 295 -14.08 16.49 -2.22
CA GLY A 295 -13.10 16.91 -1.22
C GLY A 295 -13.53 16.56 0.22
N LYS A 296 -14.49 15.65 0.38
CA LYS A 296 -14.99 15.18 1.68
C LYS A 296 -14.42 13.81 2.01
N ILE A 297 -14.38 13.49 3.30
CA ILE A 297 -13.94 12.19 3.80
C ILE A 297 -14.90 11.12 3.30
N LEU A 298 -14.36 10.14 2.58
CA LEU A 298 -15.06 8.98 2.07
C LEU A 298 -15.17 7.89 3.14
N LEU A 299 -14.06 7.68 3.85
CA LEU A 299 -13.94 6.69 4.92
C LEU A 299 -13.03 7.25 6.01
N ALA A 300 -13.49 7.22 7.26
CA ALA A 300 -12.64 7.40 8.44
C ALA A 300 -12.88 6.24 9.40
N ARG A 301 -11.80 5.60 9.82
CA ARG A 301 -11.79 4.42 10.68
C ARG A 301 -10.62 4.49 11.63
N ASP A 302 -10.91 4.40 12.92
CA ASP A 302 -9.95 4.23 13.98
C ASP A 302 -10.25 2.94 14.75
N GLY A 303 -9.24 2.42 15.43
CA GLY A 303 -9.40 1.25 16.28
C GLY A 303 -8.10 0.83 16.94
N ASP A 304 -8.20 -0.18 17.80
CA ASP A 304 -7.06 -0.82 18.43
C ASP A 304 -7.00 -2.31 18.09
N PHE A 305 -5.79 -2.86 18.16
CA PHE A 305 -5.51 -4.27 17.95
C PHE A 305 -4.63 -4.79 19.08
N LYS A 306 -5.03 -5.89 19.71
CA LYS A 306 -4.18 -6.64 20.65
C LYS A 306 -3.71 -7.91 19.97
N LYS A 307 -2.41 -8.20 20.07
CA LYS A 307 -1.84 -9.48 19.64
C LYS A 307 -2.50 -10.60 20.45
N THR A 308 -3.47 -11.28 19.83
CA THR A 308 -4.14 -12.45 20.38
C THR A 308 -3.63 -13.70 19.65
N THR A 309 -3.78 -14.86 20.29
CA THR A 309 -3.42 -16.17 19.73
C THR A 309 -4.44 -16.66 18.69
N ASP A 310 -5.61 -16.05 18.60
CA ASP A 310 -6.67 -16.43 17.66
C ASP A 310 -6.46 -15.76 16.30
N ILE A 311 -6.17 -16.57 15.27
CA ILE A 311 -5.96 -16.15 13.88
C ILE A 311 -7.16 -15.36 13.33
N LYS A 312 -8.40 -15.66 13.77
CA LYS A 312 -9.60 -14.89 13.36
C LYS A 312 -9.60 -13.44 13.87
N ASN A 313 -8.88 -13.19 14.97
CA ASN A 313 -8.75 -11.90 15.62
C ASN A 313 -7.41 -11.22 15.33
N GLN A 314 -6.55 -11.80 14.48
CA GLN A 314 -5.24 -11.22 14.14
C GLN A 314 -5.38 -10.05 13.16
N GLY A 315 -5.75 -8.88 13.68
CA GLY A 315 -5.53 -7.60 13.02
C GLY A 315 -6.07 -7.53 11.60
N VAL A 316 -7.16 -8.25 11.29
CA VAL A 316 -7.71 -8.37 9.93
C VAL A 316 -7.96 -7.00 9.33
N MET A 317 -8.58 -6.09 10.10
CA MET A 317 -8.82 -4.72 9.68
C MET A 317 -7.52 -3.93 9.49
N LEU A 318 -6.55 -4.06 10.41
CA LEU A 318 -5.24 -3.44 10.26
C LEU A 318 -4.55 -3.89 8.97
N ASN A 319 -4.54 -5.19 8.68
CA ASN A 319 -3.96 -5.75 7.47
C ASN A 319 -4.75 -5.38 6.22
N PHE A 320 -6.08 -5.32 6.30
CA PHE A 320 -6.94 -4.87 5.21
C PHE A 320 -6.55 -3.46 4.77
N TYR A 321 -6.47 -2.50 5.70
CA TYR A 321 -6.10 -1.13 5.37
C TYR A 321 -4.64 -0.96 4.94
N ARG A 322 -3.71 -1.74 5.51
CA ARG A 322 -2.32 -1.78 5.02
C ARG A 322 -2.25 -2.29 3.58
N THR A 323 -3.07 -3.28 3.25
CA THR A 323 -3.14 -3.84 1.91
C THR A 323 -3.80 -2.85 0.94
N ILE A 324 -4.81 -2.10 1.39
CA ILE A 324 -5.37 -0.97 0.63
C ILE A 324 -4.28 0.05 0.30
N GLU A 325 -3.48 0.49 1.29
CA GLU A 325 -2.38 1.45 1.05
C GLU A 325 -1.41 0.96 -0.03
N LYS A 326 -1.07 -0.33 -0.02
CA LYS A 326 -0.20 -0.95 -1.03
C LYS A 326 -0.82 -0.88 -2.42
N TYR A 327 -2.04 -1.38 -2.61
CA TYR A 327 -2.67 -1.40 -3.94
C TYR A 327 -3.07 0.00 -4.43
N TRP A 328 -3.41 0.90 -3.52
CA TRP A 328 -3.57 2.32 -3.83
C TRP A 328 -2.26 2.95 -4.33
N THR A 329 -1.13 2.63 -3.69
CA THR A 329 0.19 3.09 -4.15
C THR A 329 0.50 2.57 -5.55
N VAL A 330 0.22 1.30 -5.84
CA VAL A 330 0.39 0.74 -7.19
C VAL A 330 -0.49 1.47 -8.20
N TYR A 331 -1.76 1.70 -7.86
CA TYR A 331 -2.68 2.45 -8.72
C TYR A 331 -2.16 3.87 -9.01
N LEU A 332 -1.60 4.57 -8.03
CA LEU A 332 -0.99 5.89 -8.23
C LEU A 332 0.30 5.83 -9.08
N LEU A 333 1.12 4.78 -8.89
CA LEU A 333 2.34 4.57 -9.69
C LEU A 333 2.05 4.24 -11.17
N ASP A 334 0.92 3.61 -11.47
CA ASP A 334 0.48 3.37 -12.85
C ASP A 334 0.07 4.67 -13.54
N ARG A 335 -0.52 5.60 -12.79
CA ARG A 335 -0.94 6.92 -13.29
C ARG A 335 0.17 7.96 -13.31
N LEU A 336 1.24 7.73 -12.56
CA LEU A 336 2.32 8.69 -12.32
C LEU A 336 2.80 9.37 -13.62
N GLU A 337 3.03 8.61 -14.68
CA GLU A 337 3.46 9.17 -15.97
C GLU A 337 2.41 10.11 -16.57
N SER A 338 1.15 9.67 -16.64
CA SER A 338 0.05 10.50 -17.18
C SER A 338 -0.20 11.76 -16.35
N ASP A 339 -0.15 11.65 -15.02
CA ASP A 339 -0.34 12.77 -14.12
C ASP A 339 0.83 13.77 -14.24
N LEU A 340 2.07 13.29 -14.42
CA LEU A 340 3.24 14.13 -14.69
C LEU A 340 3.22 14.80 -16.08
N GLN A 341 2.76 14.10 -17.12
CA GLN A 341 2.62 14.69 -18.46
C GLN A 341 1.59 15.82 -18.46
N LYS A 342 0.53 15.67 -17.65
CA LYS A 342 -0.54 16.66 -17.53
C LYS A 342 -0.14 17.87 -16.69
N ASP A 343 0.34 17.64 -15.47
CA ASP A 343 0.50 18.70 -14.47
C ASP A 343 1.98 19.05 -14.21
N GLY A 344 2.93 18.24 -14.68
CA GLY A 344 4.38 18.42 -14.46
C GLY A 344 4.88 18.03 -13.06
N TYR A 345 3.97 17.77 -12.12
CA TYR A 345 4.25 17.40 -10.73
C TYR A 345 3.10 16.58 -10.13
N ILE A 346 3.39 15.95 -8.99
CA ILE A 346 2.42 15.26 -8.13
C ILE A 346 2.28 16.02 -6.82
N ILE A 347 1.05 16.24 -6.37
CA ILE A 347 0.76 16.92 -5.09
C ILE A 347 0.62 15.90 -3.97
N PHE A 348 1.21 16.22 -2.81
CA PHE A 348 1.06 15.50 -1.55
C PHE A 348 0.48 16.41 -0.48
N SER A 349 -0.44 15.85 0.31
CA SER A 349 -1.16 16.55 1.36
C SER A 349 -0.74 16.08 2.76
N LEU A 350 -0.89 16.96 3.75
CA LEU A 350 -0.88 16.60 5.17
C LEU A 350 -2.30 16.46 5.69
N TYR A 351 -2.52 15.47 6.54
CA TYR A 351 -3.75 15.30 7.29
C TYR A 351 -3.63 15.90 8.70
N SER A 352 -4.57 16.78 9.05
CA SER A 352 -4.71 17.36 10.39
C SER A 352 -5.85 16.69 11.14
N HIS A 353 -5.52 16.01 12.23
CA HIS A 353 -6.51 15.39 13.14
C HIS A 353 -7.41 16.43 13.81
N GLU A 354 -6.85 17.56 14.22
CA GLU A 354 -7.59 18.63 14.91
C GLU A 354 -8.67 19.27 14.03
N LYS A 355 -8.33 19.49 12.75
CA LYS A 355 -9.25 20.13 11.79
C LYS A 355 -10.03 19.13 10.95
N ASN A 356 -9.72 17.84 11.08
CA ASN A 356 -10.23 16.77 10.22
C ASN A 356 -10.13 17.12 8.73
N ALA A 357 -8.98 17.66 8.33
CA ALA A 357 -8.79 18.33 7.05
C ALA A 357 -7.46 17.98 6.38
N PHE A 358 -7.47 18.01 5.05
CA PHE A 358 -6.31 17.77 4.20
C PHE A 358 -5.77 19.11 3.69
N GLN A 359 -4.47 19.31 3.82
CA GLN A 359 -3.79 20.51 3.37
C GLN A 359 -2.69 20.13 2.38
N LYS A 360 -2.77 20.66 1.16
CA LYS A 360 -1.70 20.52 0.15
C LYS A 360 -0.39 21.05 0.74
N TYR A 361 0.67 20.28 0.61
CA TYR A 361 1.91 20.54 1.32
C TYR A 361 3.15 20.49 0.43
N ILE A 362 3.26 19.49 -0.44
CA ILE A 362 4.43 19.33 -1.32
C ILE A 362 3.97 19.06 -2.75
N LYS A 363 4.70 19.62 -3.71
CA LYS A 363 4.69 19.15 -5.11
C LYS A 363 6.01 18.44 -5.38
N VAL A 364 5.96 17.21 -5.86
CA VAL A 364 7.15 16.49 -6.33
C VAL A 364 7.03 16.40 -7.83
N GLY A 365 7.96 17.05 -8.51
CA GLY A 365 8.08 16.92 -9.94
C GLY A 365 9.43 16.33 -10.31
N ILE A 366 9.62 16.28 -11.61
CA ILE A 366 10.78 15.66 -12.20
C ILE A 366 12.06 16.46 -11.86
N GLY A 367 12.89 15.94 -10.95
CA GLY A 367 14.13 16.58 -10.50
C GLY A 367 13.93 17.81 -9.60
N PHE A 368 12.75 18.02 -9.05
CA PHE A 368 12.49 19.12 -8.11
C PHE A 368 11.42 18.78 -7.07
N ILE A 369 11.51 19.43 -5.92
CA ILE A 369 10.51 19.39 -4.87
C ILE A 369 10.12 20.81 -4.47
N THR A 370 8.82 21.07 -4.38
CA THR A 370 8.28 22.37 -4.02
C THR A 370 7.48 22.27 -2.73
N PHE A 371 7.85 23.05 -1.72
CA PHE A 371 7.12 23.17 -0.46
C PHE A 371 6.08 24.28 -0.56
N ILE A 372 4.84 23.97 -0.18
CA ILE A 372 3.71 24.90 -0.13
C ILE A 372 3.57 25.38 1.32
N LYS A 373 3.95 26.63 1.59
CA LYS A 373 3.82 27.24 2.92
C LYS A 373 2.41 27.80 3.17
N PRO A 374 2.04 28.04 4.44
CA PRO A 374 0.85 28.82 4.77
C PRO A 374 0.85 30.16 4.00
N ALA A 375 -0.32 30.58 3.51
CA ALA A 375 -0.52 31.71 2.59
C ALA A 375 -0.15 31.46 1.11
N GLY A 376 0.18 30.23 0.71
CA GLY A 376 0.33 29.84 -0.70
C GLY A 376 1.70 30.14 -1.30
N GLN A 377 2.68 30.55 -0.48
CA GLN A 377 4.05 30.75 -0.93
C GLN A 377 4.70 29.40 -1.25
N GLU A 378 5.37 29.32 -2.40
CA GLU A 378 6.03 28.10 -2.89
C GLU A 378 7.55 28.25 -2.89
N PHE A 379 8.25 27.24 -2.36
CA PHE A 379 9.72 27.17 -2.36
C PHE A 379 10.17 25.92 -3.08
N THR A 380 10.85 26.08 -4.22
CA THR A 380 11.29 24.96 -5.05
C THR A 380 12.78 24.72 -4.89
N TYR A 381 13.14 23.47 -4.60
CA TYR A 381 14.51 22.98 -4.59
C TYR A 381 14.70 22.04 -5.78
N LYS A 382 15.74 22.29 -6.57
CA LYS A 382 16.13 21.36 -7.63
C LYS A 382 16.96 20.25 -7.01
N PHE A 383 17.01 19.10 -7.67
CA PHE A 383 17.85 17.96 -7.28
C PHE A 383 19.29 18.37 -6.96
N ASN A 384 19.88 19.25 -7.79
CA ASN A 384 21.25 19.72 -7.60
C ASN A 384 21.45 20.55 -6.33
N ASP A 385 20.39 21.12 -5.76
CA ASP A 385 20.46 21.92 -4.54
C ASP A 385 20.38 21.04 -3.29
N ILE A 386 19.99 19.77 -3.43
CA ILE A 386 19.81 18.84 -2.33
C ILE A 386 21.14 18.14 -2.04
N LYS A 387 21.61 18.28 -0.81
CA LYS A 387 22.85 17.64 -0.33
C LYS A 387 22.59 16.20 0.09
N LYS A 388 21.55 15.96 0.90
CA LYS A 388 21.13 14.63 1.33
C LYS A 388 19.69 14.64 1.85
N MET A 389 19.02 13.49 1.78
CA MET A 389 17.77 13.22 2.47
C MET A 389 17.98 12.08 3.47
N TYR A 390 17.36 12.18 4.64
CA TYR A 390 17.45 11.12 5.65
C TYR A 390 16.26 11.14 6.61
N SER A 391 15.87 9.96 7.09
CA SER A 391 14.81 9.82 8.09
C SER A 391 15.38 9.96 9.50
N LYS A 392 14.74 10.76 10.35
CA LYS A 392 15.09 10.88 11.77
C LYS A 392 13.83 11.10 12.59
N GLY A 393 13.39 10.05 13.29
CA GLY A 393 12.25 10.10 14.21
C GLY A 393 10.96 10.60 13.55
N GLY A 394 10.19 9.73 12.90
CA GLY A 394 8.90 10.08 12.29
C GLY A 394 8.91 11.17 11.20
N GLU A 395 10.08 11.76 10.92
CA GLU A 395 10.29 12.88 10.03
C GLU A 395 11.30 12.52 8.95
N LEU A 396 11.09 13.05 7.74
CA LEU A 396 12.05 13.06 6.65
C LEU A 396 12.69 14.44 6.58
N ARG A 397 14.02 14.49 6.58
CA ARG A 397 14.81 15.73 6.59
C ARG A 397 15.54 15.89 5.26
N ILE A 398 15.43 17.08 4.67
CA ILE A 398 16.13 17.45 3.44
C ILE A 398 17.17 18.52 3.79
N GLN A 399 18.44 18.21 3.56
CA GLN A 399 19.56 19.14 3.73
C GLN A 399 19.99 19.69 2.38
N HIS A 400 20.26 21.00 2.29
CA HIS A 400 20.60 21.71 1.05
C HIS A 400 22.09 22.04 0.90
N LYS A 401 22.57 22.33 -0.32
CA LYS A 401 23.99 22.56 -0.65
C LYS A 401 24.50 23.99 -0.41
N ASN A 402 23.66 25.03 -0.57
CA ASN A 402 24.05 26.46 -0.49
C ASN A 402 24.32 26.96 0.95
N PHE A 403 25.12 26.23 1.72
CA PHE A 403 25.39 26.53 3.12
C PHE A 403 26.79 27.10 3.31
N GLU A 404 26.86 28.38 3.69
CA GLU A 404 28.03 28.94 4.35
C GLU A 404 27.92 28.74 5.86
N LYS A 405 28.94 28.10 6.47
CA LYS A 405 29.08 28.04 7.93
C LYS A 405 29.42 29.44 8.44
N THR A 406 28.44 30.21 8.90
CA THR A 406 28.72 31.37 9.74
C THR A 406 28.98 30.91 11.17
N LEU A 407 30.21 31.15 11.62
CA LEU A 407 30.66 30.96 12.99
C LEU A 407 29.88 31.94 13.90
N PHE A 408 29.44 31.47 15.08
CA PHE A 408 28.81 32.21 16.20
C PHE A 408 27.26 32.41 16.21
N PHE A 409 26.60 31.59 17.05
CA PHE A 409 25.45 31.88 17.93
C PHE A 409 24.05 32.28 17.42
N PHE A 410 23.61 31.91 16.22
CA PHE A 410 22.16 31.85 15.93
C PHE A 410 21.77 30.56 15.19
N LYS A 411 20.98 29.70 15.84
CA LYS A 411 20.33 28.53 15.20
C LYS A 411 18.96 28.97 14.65
N SER A 412 18.83 28.99 13.33
CA SER A 412 17.56 28.85 12.61
C SER A 412 17.76 27.73 11.58
N GLY A 413 16.86 26.74 11.56
CA GLY A 413 17.13 25.38 11.06
C GLY A 413 17.39 25.26 9.56
N ASN A 414 18.55 24.67 9.22
CA ASN A 414 19.09 24.44 7.87
C ASN A 414 18.57 23.17 7.17
N GLU A 415 17.34 22.75 7.48
CA GLU A 415 16.74 21.51 6.98
C GLU A 415 15.23 21.70 6.82
N ASP A 416 14.69 21.30 5.67
CA ASP A 416 13.24 21.16 5.55
C ASP A 416 12.83 19.82 6.17
N VAL A 417 11.81 19.87 7.01
CA VAL A 417 11.31 18.73 7.77
C VAL A 417 9.92 18.39 7.26
N ILE A 418 9.77 17.15 6.79
CA ILE A 418 8.51 16.60 6.31
C ILE A 418 7.94 15.70 7.42
N PRO A 419 6.78 16.04 8.00
CA PRO A 419 6.16 15.23 9.05
C PRO A 419 5.51 13.99 8.42
N MET A 420 6.29 12.92 8.27
CA MET A 420 5.86 11.68 7.61
C MET A 420 4.66 11.03 8.33
N VAL A 421 4.49 11.30 9.61
CA VAL A 421 3.35 10.82 10.42
C VAL A 421 2.01 11.40 9.94
N ASN A 422 2.00 12.61 9.38
CA ASN A 422 0.81 13.31 8.90
C ASN A 422 0.68 13.27 7.37
N LEU A 423 1.69 12.77 6.67
CA LEU A 423 1.72 12.76 5.22
C LEU A 423 0.74 11.73 4.64
N CYS A 424 -0.10 12.20 3.72
CA CYS A 424 -1.01 11.35 2.96
C CYS A 424 -0.26 10.69 1.80
N ASN A 425 -0.76 9.54 1.36
CA ASN A 425 -0.15 8.73 0.31
C ASN A 425 1.32 8.43 0.61
N ARG A 426 1.65 8.19 1.89
CA ARG A 426 3.02 8.13 2.39
C ARG A 426 3.88 7.10 1.66
N LEU A 427 3.36 5.88 1.45
CA LEU A 427 4.08 4.85 0.72
C LEU A 427 4.38 5.28 -0.72
N PHE A 428 3.38 5.83 -1.41
CA PHE A 428 3.55 6.41 -2.74
C PHE A 428 4.53 7.59 -2.77
N PHE A 429 4.55 8.43 -1.75
CA PHE A 429 5.49 9.55 -1.64
C PHE A 429 6.95 9.10 -1.63
N TYR A 430 7.27 8.07 -0.82
CA TYR A 430 8.63 7.51 -0.80
C TYR A 430 9.06 7.04 -2.19
N LYS A 431 8.17 6.33 -2.89
CA LYS A 431 8.41 5.82 -4.24
C LYS A 431 8.51 6.95 -5.26
N ALA A 432 7.67 7.97 -5.15
CA ALA A 432 7.71 9.14 -6.02
C ALA A 432 9.01 9.94 -5.83
N ILE A 433 9.53 10.09 -4.60
CA ILE A 433 10.85 10.72 -4.38
C ILE A 433 11.96 9.88 -5.02
N GLU A 434 11.93 8.56 -4.84
CA GLU A 434 12.94 7.68 -5.41
C GLU A 434 12.98 7.78 -6.94
N ILE A 435 11.81 7.75 -7.58
CA ILE A 435 11.66 7.83 -9.03
C ILE A 435 11.97 9.23 -9.57
N LEU A 436 11.42 10.28 -8.96
CA LEU A 436 11.42 11.63 -9.53
C LEU A 436 12.64 12.45 -9.10
N LEU A 437 13.18 12.17 -7.92
CA LEU A 437 14.35 12.86 -7.36
C LEU A 437 15.58 11.97 -7.29
N GLY A 438 15.48 10.65 -7.48
CA GLY A 438 16.66 9.76 -7.45
C GLY A 438 17.22 9.51 -6.04
N TYR A 439 16.48 9.84 -4.97
CA TYR A 439 16.87 9.57 -3.59
C TYR A 439 16.14 8.33 -3.06
N SER A 440 16.90 7.29 -2.72
CA SER A 440 16.41 6.19 -1.90
C SER A 440 16.50 6.60 -0.45
N ILE A 441 15.38 6.51 0.29
CA ILE A 441 15.25 6.93 1.70
C ILE A 441 15.24 5.71 2.62
#